data_AF-A0A379GEY8-F1
#
_entry.id   AF-A0A379GEY8-F1
#
_cell.length_a   1.000
_cell.length_b   1.000
_cell.length_c   1.000
_cell.angle_alpha   90.00
_cell.angle_beta   90.00
_cell.angle_gamma   90.00
#
_symmetry.space_group_name_H-M   'P 1'
#
loop_
_entity.id
_entity.type
_entity.pdbx_description
1 polymer ?
#
loop_
_entity_poly.entity_id
_entity_poly.type
_entity_poly.pdbx_seq_one_letter_code
_entity_poly.pdbx_strand_id
1 'polypeptide(L)' 'MLIIVILSELTEELFRTLTQDVLGSTIVKYGDEEFDFGKPFEKLTMKEAICKYRPRNQYG' A
#
# COMPACT_ATOMS: atom_id res chain seq x y z
N MET A 1 -6.26 -18.08 -1.46
CA MET A 1 -4.88 -17.58 -1.50
C MET A 1 -4.51 -16.99 -2.86
N LEU A 2 -4.73 -17.67 -4.00
CA LEU A 2 -4.37 -17.14 -5.33
C LEU A 2 -5.09 -15.83 -5.73
N ILE A 3 -6.39 -15.68 -5.43
CA ILE A 3 -7.17 -14.50 -5.88
C ILE A 3 -6.66 -13.18 -5.26
N ILE A 4 -6.22 -13.20 -4.01
CA ILE A 4 -5.75 -11.99 -3.31
C ILE A 4 -4.42 -11.48 -3.89
N VAL A 5 -3.54 -12.40 -4.30
CA VAL A 5 -2.22 -12.04 -4.87
C VAL A 5 -2.39 -11.39 -6.23
N ILE A 6 -3.17 -12.00 -7.13
CA ILE A 6 -3.40 -11.48 -8.49
C ILE A 6 -4.05 -10.09 -8.46
N LEU A 7 -5.06 -9.89 -7.60
CA LEU A 7 -5.74 -8.61 -7.50
C LEU A 7 -4.83 -7.50 -6.94
N SER A 8 -3.95 -7.84 -6.00
CA SER A 8 -3.00 -6.86 -5.44
C SER A 8 -2.00 -6.42 -6.50
N GLU A 9 -1.45 -7.36 -7.28
CA GLU A 9 -0.51 -7.06 -8.36
C GLU A 9 -1.13 -6.18 -9.45
N LEU A 10 -2.35 -6.50 -9.89
CA LEU A 10 -3.08 -5.68 -10.87
C LEU A 10 -3.37 -4.27 -10.35
N THR A 11 -3.69 -4.14 -9.07
CA THR A 11 -3.96 -2.84 -8.45
C THR A 11 -2.67 -2.00 -8.35
N GLU A 12 -1.54 -2.61 -7.97
CA GLU A 12 -0.23 -1.94 -7.94
C GLU A 12 0.16 -1.42 -9.33
N GLU A 13 0.03 -2.25 -10.37
CA GLU A 13 0.33 -1.86 -11.76
C GLU A 13 -0.59 -0.76 -12.28
N LEU A 14 -1.88 -0.82 -11.94
CA LEU A 14 -2.86 0.22 -12.29
C LEU A 14 -2.42 1.59 -11.74
N PHE A 15 -2.10 1.68 -10.45
CA PHE A 15 -1.71 2.96 -9.84
C PHE A 15 -0.37 3.46 -10.37
N ARG A 16 0.61 2.58 -10.55
CA ARG A 16 1.92 2.96 -11.12
C ARG A 16 1.77 3.56 -12.51
N THR A 17 0.96 2.93 -13.36
CA THR A 17 0.71 3.39 -14.73
C THR A 17 -0.05 4.71 -14.73
N LEU A 18 -1.13 4.80 -13.94
CA LEU A 18 -2.00 5.98 -13.91
C LEU A 18 -1.25 7.23 -13.40
N THR A 19 -0.43 7.09 -12.36
CA THR A 19 0.38 8.19 -11.83
C THR A 19 1.46 8.62 -12.82
N GLN A 20 2.14 7.67 -13.47
CA GLN A 20 3.12 7.97 -14.50
C GLN A 20 2.51 8.66 -15.72
N ASP A 21 1.33 8.22 -16.19
CA ASP A 21 0.69 8.73 -17.41
C ASP A 21 0.04 10.10 -17.19
N VAL A 22 -0.58 10.32 -16.04
CA VAL A 22 -1.34 11.56 -15.75
C VAL A 22 -0.45 12.63 -15.13
N LEU A 23 0.44 12.26 -14.20
CA LEU A 23 1.25 13.19 -13.43
C LEU A 23 2.71 13.26 -13.90
N GLY A 24 3.15 12.31 -14.75
CA GLY A 24 4.55 12.22 -15.21
C GLY A 24 5.52 11.68 -14.15
N SER A 25 5.02 11.29 -12.98
CA SER A 25 5.80 10.86 -11.82
C SER A 25 5.05 9.78 -11.05
N THR A 26 5.77 8.80 -10.50
CA THR A 26 5.20 7.82 -9.56
C THR A 26 5.09 8.35 -8.13
N ILE A 27 5.69 9.52 -7.87
CA ILE A 27 5.62 10.20 -6.58
C ILE A 27 4.45 11.18 -6.61
N VAL A 28 3.50 10.98 -5.70
CA VAL A 28 2.26 11.75 -5.58
C VAL A 28 2.20 12.36 -4.19
N LYS A 29 2.08 13.68 -4.13
CA LYS A 29 1.82 14.40 -2.89
C LYS A 29 0.31 14.53 -2.68
N TYR A 30 -0.19 14.06 -1.55
CA TYR A 30 -1.59 14.17 -1.18
C TYR A 30 -1.71 14.69 0.25
N GLY A 31 -2.13 15.95 0.38
CA GLY A 31 -2.06 16.68 1.65
C GLY A 31 -0.61 16.88 2.09
N ASP A 32 -0.30 16.49 3.33
CA ASP A 32 1.05 16.55 3.90
C ASP A 32 1.87 15.26 3.66
N GLU A 33 1.26 14.23 3.06
CA GLU A 33 1.91 12.94 2.80
C GLU A 33 2.40 12.81 1.35
N GLU A 34 3.46 12.01 1.18
CA GLU A 34 4.06 11.69 -0.11
C GLU A 34 4.01 10.17 -0.32
N PHE A 35 3.41 9.77 -1.44
CA PHE A 35 3.23 8.37 -1.84
C PHE A 35 4.10 8.05 -3.03
N ASP A 36 4.83 6.95 -2.99
CA ASP A 36 5.61 6.44 -4.11
C ASP A 36 4.98 5.16 -4.66
N PHE A 37 4.19 5.33 -5.73
CA PHE A 37 3.53 4.23 -6.44
C PHE A 37 4.48 3.44 -7.36
N GLY A 38 5.77 3.80 -7.39
CA GLY A 38 6.81 3.01 -8.04
C GLY A 38 7.32 1.85 -7.17
N LYS A 39 7.00 1.86 -5.87
CA LYS A 39 7.39 0.83 -4.91
C LYS A 39 6.28 -0.20 -4.68
N PRO A 40 6.62 -1.46 -4.38
CA PRO A 40 5.64 -2.45 -3.95
C PRO A 40 4.86 -2.00 -2.72
N PHE A 41 3.57 -2.33 -2.65
CA PHE A 41 2.73 -1.97 -1.52
C PHE A 41 3.06 -2.81 -0.29
N GLU A 42 2.91 -2.23 0.90
CA GLU A 42 3.05 -2.98 2.13
C GLU A 42 1.90 -4.01 2.26
N LYS A 43 2.26 -5.29 2.35
CA LYS A 43 1.32 -6.40 2.48
C LYS A 43 1.33 -6.89 3.92
N LEU A 44 0.28 -6.56 4.67
CA LEU A 44 0.07 -7.05 6.03
C LEU A 44 -1.23 -7.86 6.08
N THR A 45 -1.17 -9.04 6.71
CA THR A 45 -2.39 -9.71 7.16
C THR A 45 -3.06 -8.87 8.25
N MET A 46 -4.36 -9.08 8.45
CA MET A 46 -5.11 -8.36 9.48
C MET A 46 -4.50 -8.52 10.88
N LYS A 47 -3.96 -9.71 11.21
CA LYS A 47 -3.29 -9.95 12.48
C LYS A 47 -1.98 -9.18 12.60
N GLU A 48 -1.17 -9.15 11.54
CA GLU A 48 0.09 -8.37 11.52
C GLU A 48 -0.17 -6.88 11.65
N ALA A 49 -1.20 -6.35 10.97
CA ALA A 49 -1.61 -4.95 11.10
C ALA A 49 -2.03 -4.61 12.54
N ILE A 50 -2.83 -5.46 13.19
CA ILE A 50 -3.22 -5.29 14.59
C ILE A 50 -1.97 -5.28 15.50
N CYS A 51 -1.06 -6.22 15.31
CA CYS A 51 0.17 -6.28 16.10
C CYS A 51 1.08 -5.04 15.87
N LYS A 52 1.18 -4.55 14.63
CA LYS A 52 2.02 -3.40 14.25
C LYS A 52 1.49 -2.09 14.82
N TYR A 53 0.18 -1.83 14.69
CA TYR A 53 -0.41 -0.54 15.03
C TYR A 53 -1.06 -0.51 16.41
N ARG A 54 -1.35 -1.67 17.00
CA ARG A 54 -1.85 -1.83 18.37
C ARG A 54 -1.06 -2.93 19.10
N PRO A 55 0.26 -2.73 19.33
CA PRO A 55 1.02 -3.65 20.16
C PRO A 55 0.35 -3.70 21.52
N ARG A 56 -0.07 -4.91 21.92
CA ARG A 56 -0.89 -5.23 23.09
C ARG A 56 -0.65 -4.23 24.23
N ASN A 57 -1.67 -3.45 24.57
CA ASN A 57 -1.71 -2.67 25.79
C ASN A 57 -1.32 -3.63 26.93
N GLN A 58 -0.29 -3.28 27.68
CA GLN A 58 0.26 -4.04 28.81
C GLN A 58 -0.69 -4.17 30.02
N TYR A 59 -2.00 -4.17 29.79
CA TYR A 59 -3.05 -4.49 30.75
C TYR A 59 -3.84 -5.67 30.19
N GLY A 60 -3.86 -6.76 30.96
CA GLY A 60 -4.23 -8.12 30.56
C GLY A 60 -5.64 -8.31 30.04
#